data_AF-A0AAV3XSP9-F1
#
_entry.id   AF-A0AAV3XSP9-F1
#
_cell.length_a   1.000
_cell.length_b   1.000
_cell.length_c   1.000
_cell.angle_alpha   90.00
_cell.angle_beta   90.00
_cell.angle_gamma   90.00
#
_symmetry.space_group_name_H-M   'P 1'
#
loop_
_entity.id
_entity.type
_entity.pdbx_description
1 polymer ?
#
loop_
_entity_poly.entity_id
_entity_poly.type
_entity_poly.pdbx_seq_one_letter_code
_entity_poly.pdbx_strand_id
1 'polypeptide(L)'
;MRDFYGDTHPGSGGTNQATTLEAGLIADIRRAQFLERDALRNPSNVNRITSSSDDDSAAFEARVNFPITMTSDANGNSSIVPIDYFTVPSGGQPHYVAGSGGTVKSTTIQGAIIEQTIMLKNLELDPAKNPTNANYITWSIANGTVGGVGNATFTATYNNMPLEITLTQNGGQTEIGKAYLL
;
A
#
# COMPACT_ATOMS: atom_id res chain seq x y z
N MET A 1 22.29 2.75 -1.43
CA MET A 1 21.11 1.97 -1.02
C MET A 1 20.67 2.59 0.31
N ARG A 2 19.49 3.21 0.40
CA ARG A 2 19.02 3.72 1.70
C ARG A 2 18.60 2.52 2.52
N ASP A 3 19.16 2.36 3.72
CA ASP A 3 18.71 1.35 4.66
C ASP A 3 17.29 1.70 5.10
N PHE A 4 16.32 1.04 4.47
CA PHE A 4 14.96 1.00 4.96
C PHE A 4 14.94 0.02 6.13
N TYR A 5 15.46 0.45 7.29
CA TYR A 5 15.18 -0.23 8.56
C TYR A 5 13.66 -0.32 8.71
N GLY A 6 13.13 -1.44 9.21
CA GLY A 6 11.69 -1.76 9.34
C GLY A 6 10.85 -0.81 10.20
N ASP A 7 11.36 0.39 10.50
CA ASP A 7 10.65 1.48 11.14
C ASP A 7 10.18 2.49 10.06
N THR A 8 8.89 2.45 9.72
CA THR A 8 8.29 3.61 9.07
C THR A 8 8.12 4.70 10.08
N HIS A 9 8.87 5.76 9.85
CA HIS A 9 8.54 7.04 10.42
C HIS A 9 7.43 7.58 9.52
N PRO A 10 6.17 7.76 9.97
CA PRO A 10 5.09 8.29 9.13
C PRO A 10 5.39 9.73 8.66
N GLY A 11 6.42 10.36 9.24
CA GLY A 11 6.66 11.79 9.11
C GLY A 11 5.62 12.58 9.89
N SER A 12 5.60 13.90 9.68
CA SER A 12 4.61 14.79 10.28
C SER A 12 3.57 15.26 9.26
N GLY A 13 2.32 15.40 9.69
CA GLY A 13 1.23 15.96 8.86
C GLY A 13 0.72 15.09 7.71
N GLY A 14 1.16 13.83 7.64
CA GLY A 14 0.72 12.86 6.62
C GLY A 14 -0.64 12.24 6.93
N THR A 15 -1.30 11.71 5.90
CA THR A 15 -2.56 10.96 6.00
C THR A 15 -2.36 9.59 6.67
N ASN A 16 -1.21 8.96 6.42
CA ASN A 16 -0.79 7.75 7.11
C ASN A 16 0.04 8.15 8.35
N GLN A 17 -0.39 7.67 9.52
CA GLN A 17 0.24 7.94 10.82
C GLN A 17 0.77 6.66 11.49
N ALA A 18 0.76 5.53 10.78
CA ALA A 18 1.24 4.28 11.31
C ALA A 18 2.76 4.33 11.55
N THR A 19 3.20 3.68 12.62
CA THR A 19 4.63 3.57 12.99
C THR A 19 5.30 2.31 12.44
N THR A 20 4.55 1.42 11.78
CA THR A 20 5.11 0.23 11.11
C THR A 20 4.62 0.16 9.65
N LEU A 21 5.45 -0.43 8.77
CA LEU A 21 5.14 -0.57 7.34
C LEU A 21 3.87 -1.38 7.14
N GLU A 22 3.70 -2.45 7.91
CA GLU A 22 2.56 -3.36 7.86
C GLU A 22 1.27 -2.64 8.22
N ALA A 23 1.26 -1.89 9.34
CA ALA A 23 0.11 -1.11 9.75
C ALA A 23 -0.20 -0.02 8.73
N GLY A 24 0.83 0.64 8.19
CA GLY A 24 0.68 1.68 7.18
C GLY A 24 0.07 1.15 5.89
N LEU A 25 0.57 0.02 5.38
CA LEU A 25 0.09 -0.61 4.17
C LEU A 25 -1.39 -1.03 4.31
N ILE A 26 -1.74 -1.72 5.40
CA ILE A 26 -3.12 -2.16 5.62
C ILE A 26 -4.07 -0.97 5.77
N ALA A 27 -3.64 0.08 6.49
CA ALA A 27 -4.43 1.30 6.63
C ALA A 27 -4.67 1.99 5.28
N ASP A 28 -3.64 2.08 4.42
CA ASP A 28 -3.77 2.69 3.10
C ASP A 28 -4.61 1.83 2.14
N ILE A 29 -4.51 0.49 2.18
CA ILE A 29 -5.38 -0.41 1.41
C ILE A 29 -6.85 -0.22 1.82
N ARG A 30 -7.14 -0.26 3.13
CA ARG A 30 -8.51 -0.06 3.64
C ARG A 30 -9.06 1.31 3.25
N ARG A 31 -8.26 2.36 3.41
CA ARG A 31 -8.63 3.72 3.02
C ARG A 31 -8.92 3.81 1.53
N ALA A 32 -8.07 3.23 0.68
CA ALA A 32 -8.29 3.22 -0.75
C ALA A 32 -9.57 2.43 -1.13
N GLN A 33 -9.84 1.29 -0.47
CA GLN A 33 -11.09 0.55 -0.65
C GLN A 33 -12.33 1.38 -0.24
N PHE A 34 -12.24 2.17 0.83
CA PHE A 34 -13.31 3.11 1.19
C PHE A 34 -13.50 4.21 0.14
N LEU A 35 -12.41 4.75 -0.42
CA LEU A 35 -12.47 5.74 -1.51
C LEU A 35 -13.12 5.16 -2.77
N GLU A 36 -12.92 3.87 -3.06
CA GLU A 36 -13.60 3.21 -4.20
C GLU A 36 -15.11 3.13 -4.04
N ARG A 37 -15.63 3.18 -2.81
CA ARG A 37 -17.08 3.19 -2.53
C ARG A 37 -17.70 4.58 -2.58
N ASP A 38 -16.89 5.63 -2.52
CA ASP A 38 -17.37 7.02 -2.51
C ASP A 38 -17.59 7.52 -3.94
N ALA A 39 -18.85 7.77 -4.32
CA ALA A 39 -19.22 8.22 -5.65
C ALA A 39 -18.64 9.60 -6.05
N LEU A 40 -18.23 10.44 -5.08
CA LEU A 40 -17.57 11.72 -5.34
C LEU A 40 -16.07 11.56 -5.61
N ARG A 41 -15.46 10.51 -5.06
CA ARG A 41 -14.03 10.18 -5.22
C ARG A 41 -13.79 9.18 -6.34
N ASN A 42 -14.76 8.34 -6.63
CA ASN A 42 -14.73 7.30 -7.66
C ASN A 42 -16.03 7.33 -8.50
N PRO A 43 -16.28 8.41 -9.26
CA PRO A 43 -17.51 8.55 -10.06
C PRO A 43 -17.65 7.48 -11.14
N SER A 44 -16.53 6.90 -11.58
CA SER A 44 -16.48 5.80 -12.55
C SER A 44 -16.75 4.43 -11.93
N ASN A 45 -16.95 4.34 -10.60
CA ASN A 45 -17.18 3.11 -9.84
C ASN A 45 -16.15 2.01 -10.17
N VAL A 46 -14.89 2.39 -10.34
CA VAL A 46 -13.80 1.46 -10.60
C VAL A 46 -13.47 0.71 -9.31
N ASN A 47 -13.45 -0.61 -9.37
CA ASN A 47 -13.01 -1.46 -8.26
C ASN A 47 -11.66 -2.10 -8.62
N ARG A 48 -10.58 -1.60 -8.02
CA ARG A 48 -9.21 -2.14 -8.14
C ARG A 48 -8.75 -2.80 -6.84
N ILE A 49 -9.50 -2.67 -5.75
CA ILE A 49 -9.08 -3.10 -4.42
C ILE A 49 -10.16 -3.97 -3.79
N THR A 50 -9.79 -5.20 -3.50
CA THR A 50 -10.59 -6.08 -2.64
C THR A 50 -9.78 -6.39 -1.40
N SER A 51 -10.36 -6.22 -0.21
CA SER A 51 -9.77 -6.70 1.03
C SER A 51 -10.81 -7.29 1.97
N SER A 52 -10.35 -8.17 2.84
CA SER A 52 -11.09 -8.83 3.92
C SER A 52 -10.20 -8.99 5.15
N SER A 53 -10.83 -9.24 6.29
CA SER A 53 -10.15 -9.56 7.54
C SER A 53 -10.87 -10.74 8.19
N ASP A 54 -10.11 -11.65 8.77
CA ASP A 54 -10.59 -12.79 9.54
C ASP A 54 -10.17 -12.59 10.99
N ASP A 55 -11.16 -12.35 11.85
CA ASP A 55 -10.96 -12.04 13.26
C ASP A 55 -10.55 -13.28 14.08
N ASP A 56 -10.93 -14.48 13.64
CA ASP A 56 -10.59 -15.73 14.34
C ASP A 56 -9.11 -16.07 14.17
N SER A 57 -8.57 -15.82 12.97
CA SER A 57 -7.16 -16.05 12.65
C SER A 57 -6.28 -14.79 12.79
N ALA A 58 -6.90 -13.63 13.08
CA ALA A 58 -6.26 -12.32 13.07
C ALA A 58 -5.45 -12.08 11.78
N ALA A 59 -6.10 -12.29 10.63
CA ALA A 59 -5.46 -12.28 9.33
C ALA A 59 -6.11 -11.26 8.38
N PHE A 60 -5.29 -10.55 7.63
CA PHE A 60 -5.70 -9.63 6.58
C PHE A 60 -5.38 -10.22 5.21
N GLU A 61 -6.36 -10.16 4.31
CA GLU A 61 -6.19 -10.52 2.92
C GLU A 61 -6.59 -9.37 2.01
N ALA A 62 -5.84 -9.18 0.94
CA ALA A 62 -6.17 -8.16 -0.06
C ALA A 62 -5.62 -8.48 -1.44
N ARG A 63 -6.22 -7.85 -2.45
CA ARG A 63 -5.71 -7.80 -3.80
C ARG A 63 -5.87 -6.39 -4.35
N VAL A 64 -4.80 -5.86 -4.94
CA VAL A 64 -4.79 -4.57 -5.63
C VAL A 64 -4.40 -4.74 -7.10
N ASN A 65 -4.97 -3.93 -7.97
CA ASN A 65 -4.66 -3.88 -9.40
C ASN A 65 -4.61 -2.43 -9.89
N PHE A 66 -3.43 -1.81 -9.83
CA PHE A 66 -3.26 -0.40 -10.16
C PHE A 66 -2.70 -0.20 -11.57
N PRO A 67 -3.30 0.71 -12.36
CA PRO A 67 -2.66 1.17 -13.59
C PRO A 67 -1.41 1.97 -13.23
N ILE A 68 -0.31 1.72 -13.94
CA ILE A 68 0.96 2.40 -13.75
C ILE A 68 1.56 2.82 -15.09
N THR A 69 2.41 3.85 -15.05
CA THR A 69 3.36 4.15 -16.12
C THR A 69 4.75 3.70 -15.68
N MET A 70 5.44 3.00 -16.58
CA MET A 70 6.86 2.68 -16.39
C MET A 70 7.69 3.56 -17.30
N THR A 71 8.74 4.16 -16.75
CA THR A 71 9.74 4.91 -17.52
C THR A 71 11.12 4.42 -17.13
N SER A 72 12.00 4.22 -18.11
CA SER A 72 13.43 4.04 -17.86
C SER A 72 14.19 5.30 -18.24
N ASP A 73 15.12 5.73 -17.39
CA ASP A 73 16.06 6.80 -17.73
C ASP A 73 17.25 6.27 -18.54
N ALA A 74 18.08 7.17 -19.04
CA ALA A 74 19.29 6.83 -19.82
C ALA A 74 20.35 6.07 -19.00
N ASN A 75 20.25 6.07 -17.67
CA ASN A 75 21.14 5.34 -16.76
C ASN A 75 20.59 3.94 -16.43
N GLY A 76 19.46 3.54 -17.01
CA GLY A 76 18.81 2.26 -16.76
C GLY A 76 17.97 2.22 -15.48
N ASN A 77 17.78 3.36 -14.79
CA ASN A 77 16.87 3.41 -13.64
C ASN A 77 15.44 3.33 -14.14
N SER A 78 14.64 2.45 -13.55
CA SER A 78 13.21 2.36 -13.84
C SER A 78 12.41 3.10 -12.76
N SER A 79 11.41 3.86 -13.19
CA SER A 79 10.42 4.48 -12.31
C SER A 79 9.06 3.85 -12.55
N ILE A 80 8.36 3.56 -11.46
CA ILE A 80 6.96 3.11 -11.44
C ILE A 80 6.13 4.27 -10.94
N VAL A 81 5.31 4.83 -11.82
CA VAL A 81 4.43 5.95 -11.48
C VAL A 81 2.99 5.45 -11.48
N PRO A 82 2.31 5.39 -10.32
CA PRO A 82 0.89 5.05 -10.29
C PRO A 82 0.06 6.08 -11.04
N ILE A 83 -0.95 5.61 -11.76
CA ILE A 83 -1.99 6.48 -12.30
C ILE A 83 -3.07 6.58 -11.23
N ASP A 84 -3.17 7.77 -10.62
CA ASP A 84 -4.24 8.06 -9.68
C ASP A 84 -5.58 8.14 -10.41
N TYR A 85 -6.54 7.36 -9.92
CA TYR A 85 -7.89 7.28 -10.49
C TYR A 85 -8.95 7.83 -9.54
N PHE A 86 -8.56 8.40 -8.39
CA PHE A 86 -9.48 9.10 -7.52
C PHE A 86 -9.58 10.58 -7.88
N THR A 87 -10.80 11.10 -7.81
CA THR A 87 -11.05 12.53 -8.00
C THR A 87 -10.94 13.29 -6.68
N VAL A 88 -10.48 14.55 -6.77
CA VAL A 88 -10.62 15.52 -5.68
C VAL A 88 -11.86 16.36 -5.98
N PRO A 89 -12.91 16.32 -5.13
CA PRO A 89 -14.09 17.16 -5.30
C PRO A 89 -13.69 18.64 -5.32
N SER A 90 -14.46 19.47 -6.03
CA SER A 90 -14.21 20.92 -6.07
C SER A 90 -14.19 21.52 -4.65
N GLY A 91 -13.12 22.22 -4.28
CA GLY A 91 -12.91 22.75 -2.93
C GLY A 91 -12.61 21.70 -1.85
N GLY A 92 -12.47 20.43 -2.22
CA GLY A 92 -12.17 19.33 -1.32
C GLY A 92 -10.68 19.19 -1.02
N GLN A 93 -10.38 18.50 0.09
CA GLN A 93 -9.01 18.11 0.44
C GLN A 93 -8.53 16.93 -0.41
N PRO A 94 -7.20 16.81 -0.67
CA PRO A 94 -6.64 15.62 -1.28
C PRO A 94 -7.00 14.38 -0.45
N HIS A 95 -7.17 13.25 -1.13
CA HIS A 95 -7.50 11.98 -0.46
C HIS A 95 -6.27 11.32 0.18
N TYR A 96 -5.07 11.81 -0.16
CA TYR A 96 -3.79 11.38 0.41
C TYR A 96 -2.79 12.54 0.44
N VAL A 97 -2.04 12.63 1.54
CA VAL A 97 -0.96 13.59 1.78
C VAL A 97 0.22 12.83 2.36
N ALA A 98 1.37 12.91 1.69
CA ALA A 98 2.62 12.35 2.18
C ALA A 98 3.07 13.08 3.46
N GLY A 99 3.56 12.33 4.45
CA GLY A 99 4.14 12.94 5.64
C GLY A 99 5.50 13.58 5.37
N SER A 100 5.76 14.74 5.97
CA SER A 100 7.07 15.38 5.88
C SER A 100 8.11 14.60 6.70
N GLY A 101 9.25 14.30 6.08
CA GLY A 101 10.32 13.52 6.71
C GLY A 101 10.06 12.01 6.83
N GLY A 102 8.89 11.53 6.42
CA GLY A 102 8.51 10.11 6.56
C GLY A 102 9.21 9.18 5.57
N THR A 103 9.15 7.87 5.81
CA THR A 103 9.80 6.89 4.94
C THR A 103 9.12 6.79 3.57
N VAL A 104 7.78 6.71 3.57
CA VAL A 104 6.96 6.69 2.35
C VAL A 104 6.89 8.08 1.75
N LYS A 105 7.28 8.22 0.48
CA LYS A 105 7.39 9.52 -0.22
C LYS A 105 6.30 9.77 -1.24
N SER A 106 5.54 8.74 -1.59
CA SER A 106 4.48 8.83 -2.59
C SER A 106 3.42 9.88 -2.23
N THR A 107 2.98 10.66 -3.22
CA THR A 107 1.98 11.72 -3.05
C THR A 107 0.55 11.27 -3.34
N THR A 108 0.37 10.02 -3.76
CA THR A 108 -0.93 9.39 -4.01
C THR A 108 -1.06 8.11 -3.19
N ILE A 109 -2.29 7.71 -2.86
CA ILE A 109 -2.51 6.51 -2.03
C ILE A 109 -2.08 5.23 -2.75
N GLN A 110 -2.29 5.15 -4.07
CA GLN A 110 -1.84 4.01 -4.88
C GLN A 110 -0.31 3.92 -4.90
N GLY A 111 0.37 5.07 -4.97
CA GLY A 111 1.83 5.12 -4.87
C GLY A 111 2.33 4.67 -3.51
N ALA A 112 1.69 5.16 -2.44
CA ALA A 112 2.04 4.77 -1.09
C ALA A 112 1.86 3.26 -0.87
N ILE A 113 0.78 2.67 -1.40
CA ILE A 113 0.58 1.23 -1.37
C ILE A 113 1.71 0.53 -2.12
N ILE A 114 1.97 0.88 -3.39
CA ILE A 114 3.04 0.25 -4.20
C ILE A 114 4.41 0.35 -3.52
N GLU A 115 4.77 1.53 -3.01
CA GLU A 115 6.03 1.78 -2.30
C GLU A 115 6.15 0.87 -1.08
N GLN A 116 5.12 0.83 -0.22
CA GLN A 116 5.09 -0.03 0.96
C GLN A 116 5.10 -1.53 0.59
N THR A 117 4.38 -1.95 -0.46
CA THR A 117 4.39 -3.33 -0.96
C THR A 117 5.80 -3.77 -1.37
N ILE A 118 6.50 -2.94 -2.16
CA ILE A 118 7.85 -3.25 -2.64
C ILE A 118 8.83 -3.27 -1.45
N MET A 119 8.71 -2.31 -0.53
CA MET A 119 9.56 -2.25 0.66
C MET A 119 9.39 -3.48 1.54
N LEU A 120 8.15 -3.82 1.92
CA LEU A 120 7.87 -5.03 2.71
C LEU A 120 8.30 -6.29 1.96
N LYS A 121 8.09 -6.35 0.64
CA LYS A 121 8.53 -7.52 -0.12
C LYS A 121 10.04 -7.70 -0.08
N ASN A 122 10.81 -6.62 -0.18
CA ASN A 122 12.26 -6.68 -0.08
C ASN A 122 12.70 -7.14 1.32
N LEU A 123 12.01 -6.71 2.37
CA LEU A 123 12.26 -7.17 3.74
C LEU A 123 11.90 -8.65 3.94
N GLU A 124 10.82 -9.14 3.32
CA GLU A 124 10.49 -10.58 3.31
C GLU A 124 11.57 -11.44 2.63
N LEU A 125 12.31 -10.87 1.68
CA LEU A 125 13.38 -11.57 0.97
C LEU A 125 14.73 -11.51 1.71
N ASP A 126 14.87 -10.66 2.73
CA ASP A 126 16.09 -10.51 3.51
C ASP A 126 16.07 -11.45 4.74
N PRO A 127 16.94 -12.49 4.80
CA PRO A 127 16.97 -13.43 5.92
C PRO A 127 17.30 -12.79 7.27
N ALA A 128 18.01 -11.66 7.29
CA ALA A 128 18.31 -10.94 8.54
C ALA A 128 17.06 -10.25 9.10
N LYS A 129 16.13 -9.87 8.23
CA LYS A 129 14.87 -9.19 8.55
C LYS A 129 13.71 -10.16 8.70
N ASN A 130 13.80 -11.30 8.04
CA ASN A 130 12.78 -12.33 8.00
C ASN A 130 13.33 -13.71 8.39
N PRO A 131 13.80 -13.91 9.64
CA PRO A 131 14.38 -15.18 10.07
C PRO A 131 13.36 -16.34 10.08
N THR A 132 12.06 -16.03 10.06
CA THR A 132 10.97 -17.00 10.02
C THR A 132 10.56 -17.39 8.60
N ASN A 133 11.17 -16.77 7.57
CA ASN A 133 10.79 -16.94 6.16
C ASN A 133 9.30 -16.68 5.88
N ALA A 134 8.71 -15.69 6.56
CA ALA A 134 7.36 -15.22 6.30
C ALA A 134 7.24 -14.69 4.85
N ASN A 135 6.15 -15.01 4.17
CA ASN A 135 5.94 -14.66 2.77
C ASN A 135 4.46 -14.37 2.50
N TYR A 136 4.02 -13.19 2.89
CA TYR A 136 2.62 -12.79 2.80
C TYR A 136 2.34 -11.97 1.53
N ILE A 137 3.37 -11.42 0.89
CA ILE A 137 3.22 -10.52 -0.26
C ILE A 137 3.70 -11.19 -1.54
N THR A 138 2.84 -11.19 -2.56
CA THR A 138 3.24 -11.48 -3.95
C THR A 138 2.83 -10.30 -4.82
N TRP A 139 3.70 -9.84 -5.70
CA TRP A 139 3.37 -8.79 -6.66
C TRP A 139 3.98 -9.06 -8.03
N SER A 140 3.39 -8.46 -9.06
CA SER A 140 3.87 -8.52 -10.43
C SER A 140 3.50 -7.25 -11.19
N ILE A 141 4.25 -6.99 -12.25
CA ILE A 141 3.91 -5.97 -13.23
C ILE A 141 3.67 -6.67 -14.57
N ALA A 142 2.48 -6.47 -15.13
CA ALA A 142 2.15 -6.90 -16.49
C ALA A 142 2.25 -5.70 -17.43
N ASN A 143 3.13 -5.78 -18.43
CA ASN A 143 3.23 -4.76 -19.47
C ASN A 143 2.10 -4.94 -20.49
N GLY A 144 1.41 -3.83 -20.83
CA GLY A 144 0.64 -3.78 -22.06
C GLY A 144 1.58 -3.78 -23.27
N THR A 145 1.33 -4.62 -24.28
CA THR A 145 2.18 -4.69 -25.47
C THR A 145 2.01 -3.43 -26.35
N VAL A 146 3.17 -2.96 -26.85
CA VAL A 146 3.45 -2.13 -28.05
C VAL A 146 3.56 -0.60 -27.88
N GLY A 147 4.81 -0.10 -27.96
CA GLY A 147 5.13 1.01 -28.89
C GLY A 147 5.45 2.39 -28.32
N GLY A 148 5.41 2.60 -27.01
CA GLY A 148 5.74 3.88 -26.40
C GLY A 148 5.49 3.86 -24.90
N VAL A 149 5.97 4.88 -24.19
CA VAL A 149 5.69 5.10 -22.76
C VAL A 149 4.21 4.90 -22.48
N GLY A 150 3.83 3.94 -21.63
CA GLY A 150 2.48 3.91 -21.06
C GLY A 150 1.81 2.54 -20.89
N ASN A 151 1.14 2.41 -19.75
CA ASN A 151 0.11 1.42 -19.40
C ASN A 151 0.62 0.01 -19.10
N ALA A 152 1.39 -0.11 -18.02
CA ALA A 152 1.55 -1.37 -17.32
C ALA A 152 0.54 -1.46 -16.16
N THR A 153 0.39 -2.65 -15.60
CA THR A 153 -0.48 -2.89 -14.45
C THR A 153 0.32 -3.49 -13.31
N PHE A 154 0.33 -2.82 -12.16
CA PHE A 154 0.84 -3.37 -10.91
C PHE A 154 -0.25 -4.21 -10.24
N THR A 155 0.03 -5.48 -9.99
CA THR A 155 -0.86 -6.35 -9.20
C THR A 155 -0.12 -6.81 -7.96
N ALA A 156 -0.76 -6.72 -6.80
CA ALA A 156 -0.27 -7.36 -5.58
C ALA A 156 -1.39 -8.11 -4.87
N THR A 157 -1.02 -9.23 -4.27
CA THR A 157 -1.85 -10.05 -3.41
C THR A 157 -1.17 -10.16 -2.05
N TYR A 158 -1.98 -9.98 -1.01
CA TYR A 158 -1.61 -10.06 0.39
C TYR A 158 -2.39 -11.22 0.97
N ASN A 159 -1.69 -12.29 1.35
CA ASN A 159 -2.31 -13.52 1.86
C ASN A 159 -1.97 -13.66 3.34
N ASN A 160 -2.98 -13.67 4.21
CA ASN A 160 -2.83 -13.86 5.65
C ASN A 160 -1.80 -12.94 6.32
N MET A 161 -1.78 -11.65 5.94
CA MET A 161 -0.95 -10.69 6.65
C MET A 161 -1.38 -10.58 8.11
N PRO A 162 -0.47 -10.67 9.09
CA PRO A 162 -0.86 -10.66 10.50
C PRO A 162 -1.53 -9.35 10.93
N LEU A 163 -2.60 -9.47 11.70
CA LEU A 163 -3.27 -8.38 12.40
C LEU A 163 -3.01 -8.46 13.91
N GLU A 164 -3.07 -7.30 14.55
CA GLU A 164 -3.24 -7.15 15.98
C GLU A 164 -4.67 -6.67 16.24
N ILE A 165 -5.44 -7.47 16.96
CA ILE A 165 -6.84 -7.19 17.28
C ILE A 165 -6.93 -6.84 18.76
N THR A 166 -7.43 -5.64 19.05
CA THR A 166 -7.70 -5.19 20.42
C THR A 166 -9.20 -5.02 20.62
N LEU A 167 -9.75 -5.71 21.62
CA LEU A 167 -11.13 -5.54 22.04
C LEU A 167 -11.27 -4.33 22.97
N THR A 168 -12.26 -3.50 22.69
CA THR A 168 -12.68 -2.39 23.55
C THR A 168 -13.66 -2.87 24.61
N GLN A 169 -13.75 -2.16 25.75
CA GLN A 169 -14.62 -2.54 26.87
C GLN A 169 -16.12 -2.66 26.51
N ASN A 170 -16.54 -2.12 25.37
CA ASN A 170 -17.92 -2.16 24.88
C ASN A 170 -18.14 -3.20 23.75
N GLY A 171 -17.20 -4.11 23.54
CA GLY A 171 -17.31 -5.15 22.49
C GLY A 171 -17.03 -4.66 21.06
N GLY A 172 -16.59 -3.42 20.88
CA GLY A 172 -15.99 -2.98 19.61
C GLY A 172 -14.56 -3.49 19.47
N GLN A 173 -14.02 -3.55 18.25
CA GLN A 173 -12.66 -4.00 17.98
C GLN A 173 -11.85 -2.95 17.21
N THR A 174 -10.54 -2.97 17.42
CA THR A 174 -9.56 -2.24 16.60
C THR A 174 -8.61 -3.25 15.99
N GLU A 175 -8.41 -3.17 14.69
CA GLU A 175 -7.51 -4.04 13.93
C GLU A 175 -6.40 -3.21 13.30
N ILE A 176 -5.16 -3.52 13.64
CA ILE A 176 -3.96 -2.85 13.12
C ILE A 176 -3.05 -3.90 12.49
N GLY A 177 -2.31 -3.54 11.44
CA GLY A 177 -1.29 -4.43 10.89
C GLY A 177 -0.21 -4.74 11.92
N LYS A 178 -0.01 -6.02 12.21
CA LYS A 178 1.02 -6.46 13.15
C LYS A 178 2.35 -6.55 12.41
N ALA A 179 3.39 -5.91 12.97
CA ALA A 179 4.74 -6.07 12.46
C ALA A 179 5.18 -7.54 12.56
N TYR A 180 5.73 -8.07 11.47
CA TYR A 180 6.21 -9.46 11.42
C TYR A 180 7.66 -9.58 10.94
N LEU A 181 8.31 -8.46 10.63
CA LEU A 181 9.69 -8.34 10.20
C LEU A 181 10.51 -7.56 11.26
N LEU A 182 11.84 -7.79 11.30
CA LEU A 182 12.77 -7.24 12.31
C LEU A 182 13.39 -5.87 11.98
#